data_AF-A0A399ZFU4-F1
#
_entry.id   AF-A0A399ZFU4-F1
#
_cell.length_a   1.000
_cell.length_b   1.000
_cell.length_c   1.000
_cell.angle_alpha   90.00
_cell.angle_beta   90.00
_cell.angle_gamma   90.00
#
_symmetry.space_group_name_H-M   'P 1'
#
loop_
_entity.id
_entity.type
_entity.pdbx_description
1 polymer ?
#
loop_
_entity_poly.entity_id
_entity_poly.type
_entity_poly.pdbx_seq_one_letter_code
_entity_poly.pdbx_strand_id
1 'polypeptide(L)' 'MDRNAGLVAGVAYLFAPYHVVDLYVRGAMPEFLAFVFPPFVLWAIYQIFSTRRAFYIPLAALAYGGMILTHVQMTVLFSP' A
#
# COMPACT_ATOMS: atom_id res chain seq x y z
N MET A 1 12.34 -1.29 13.27
CA MET A 1 11.04 -1.89 13.62
C MET A 1 11.30 -3.28 14.18
N ASP A 2 10.63 -3.62 15.27
CA ASP A 2 10.68 -4.98 15.81
C ASP A 2 10.01 -5.96 14.82
N ARG A 3 10.60 -7.15 14.65
CA ARG A 3 10.13 -8.15 13.68
C ARG A 3 8.74 -8.66 14.04
N ASN A 4 8.44 -8.81 15.32
CA ASN A 4 7.14 -9.31 15.77
C ASN A 4 6.08 -8.23 15.58
N ALA A 5 6.40 -6.96 15.86
CA ALA A 5 5.50 -5.85 15.56
C ALA A 5 5.14 -5.77 14.06
N GLY A 6 6.10 -5.99 13.16
CA GLY A 6 5.84 -6.04 11.72
C GLY A 6 4.94 -7.20 11.30
N LEU A 7 5.11 -8.39 11.89
CA LEU A 7 4.24 -9.54 11.64
C LEU A 7 2.81 -9.30 12.13
N VAL A 8 2.65 -8.77 13.34
CA VAL A 8 1.34 -8.44 13.90
C VAL A 8 0.62 -7.41 13.02
N ALA A 9 1.32 -6.36 12.60
CA ALA A 9 0.76 -5.35 11.70
C ALA A 9 0.37 -5.95 10.34
N GLY A 10 1.21 -6.81 9.75
CA GLY A 10 0.92 -7.46 8.47
C GLY A 10 -0.30 -8.39 8.53
N VAL A 11 -0.41 -9.20 9.58
CA VAL A 11 -1.58 -10.08 9.79
C VAL A 11 -2.84 -9.24 10.04
N ALA A 12 -2.78 -8.22 10.89
CA ALA A 12 -3.91 -7.33 11.14
C ALA A 12 -4.38 -6.61 9.87
N TYR A 13 -3.45 -6.19 9.02
CA TYR A 13 -3.77 -5.58 7.72
C TYR A 13 -4.43 -6.57 6.77
N LEU A 14 -3.89 -7.78 6.64
CA LEU A 14 -4.43 -8.81 5.75
C LEU A 14 -5.89 -9.17 6.10
N PHE A 15 -6.16 -9.35 7.39
CA PHE A 15 -7.47 -9.75 7.90
C PHE A 15 -8.35 -8.57 8.30
N ALA A 16 -8.03 -7.35 7.88
CA ALA A 16 -8.88 -6.19 8.10
C ALA A 16 -10.28 -6.49 7.54
N PRO A 17 -11.36 -6.38 8.35
CA PRO A 17 -12.71 -6.76 7.92
C PRO A 17 -13.16 -6.09 6.63
N TYR A 18 -12.67 -4.87 6.40
CA TYR A 18 -12.96 -4.10 5.18
C TYR A 18 -12.51 -4.81 3.91
N HIS A 19 -11.34 -5.47 3.89
CA HIS A 19 -10.88 -6.22 2.69
C HIS A 19 -11.83 -7.35 2.30
N VAL A 20 -12.40 -8.02 3.30
CA VAL A 20 -13.35 -9.13 3.07
C VAL A 20 -14.68 -8.58 2.56
N VAL A 21 -15.20 -7.51 3.17
CA VAL A 21 -16.43 -6.86 2.72
C VAL A 21 -16.27 -6.26 1.32
N ASP A 22 -15.13 -5.62 1.06
CA ASP A 22 -14.83 -4.98 -0.21
C ASP A 22 -14.78 -6.01 -1.36
N LEU A 23 -14.14 -7.15 -1.12
CA LEU A 23 -14.02 -8.22 -2.10
C LEU A 23 -15.34 -9.00 -2.30
N TYR A 24 -15.98 -9.42 -1.22
CA TYR A 24 -17.11 -10.37 -1.29
C TYR A 24 -18.49 -9.72 -1.31
N VAL A 25 -18.64 -8.53 -0.72
CA VAL A 25 -19.94 -7.84 -0.64
C VAL A 25 -20.02 -6.74 -1.69
N ARG A 26 -19.01 -5.87 -1.77
CA ARG A 26 -18.99 -4.75 -2.71
C ARG A 26 -18.52 -5.17 -4.10
N GLY A 27 -17.69 -6.22 -4.19
CA GLY A 27 -17.11 -6.67 -5.45
C GLY A 27 -16.20 -5.62 -6.10
N ALA A 28 -15.65 -4.69 -5.32
CA ALA A 28 -14.85 -3.57 -5.82
C ALA A 28 -13.40 -4.01 -6.10
N MET A 29 -13.23 -4.93 -7.05
CA MET A 29 -11.93 -5.53 -7.37
C MET A 29 -10.80 -4.51 -7.59
N PRO A 30 -11.01 -3.35 -8.25
CA PRO A 30 -9.96 -2.35 -8.38
C PRO A 30 -9.55 -1.72 -7.03
N GLU A 31 -10.50 -1.46 -6.13
CA GLU A 31 -10.20 -0.95 -4.77
C GLU A 31 -9.42 -2.00 -3.97
N PHE A 32 -9.88 -3.26 -4.01
CA PHE A 32 -9.21 -4.37 -3.36
C PHE A 32 -7.74 -4.53 -3.82
N LEU A 33 -7.49 -4.51 -5.14
CA LEU A 33 -6.15 -4.59 -5.69
C LEU A 33 -5.29 -3.37 -5.32
N ALA A 34 -5.90 -2.20 -5.16
CA ALA A 34 -5.17 -1.00 -4.80
C ALA A 34 -4.57 -1.05 -3.38
N PHE A 35 -5.09 -1.88 -2.47
CA PHE A 35 -4.55 -2.02 -1.10
C PHE A 35 -3.11 -2.54 -1.02
N VAL A 36 -2.55 -3.10 -2.09
CA VAL A 36 -1.13 -3.48 -2.10
C VAL A 36 -0.19 -2.27 -2.16
N PHE A 37 -0.63 -1.16 -2.77
CA PHE A 37 0.25 -0.04 -3.07
C PHE A 37 0.56 0.88 -1.87
N PRO A 38 -0.40 1.29 -1.01
CA PRO A 38 -0.10 2.16 0.13
C PRO A 38 1.05 1.68 1.03
N PRO A 39 1.06 0.43 1.55
CA PRO A 39 2.18 -0.02 2.38
C PRO A 39 3.50 -0.07 1.61
N PHE A 40 3.45 -0.37 0.30
CA PHE A 40 4.64 -0.44 -0.54
C PHE A 40 5.23 0.95 -0.86
N VAL A 41 4.37 1.94 -1.13
CA VAL A 41 4.76 3.35 -1.30
C VAL A 41 5.42 3.88 -0.02
N LEU A 42 4.77 3.68 1.14
CA LEU A 42 5.31 4.11 2.43
C LEU A 42 6.66 3.43 2.74
N TRP A 43 6.78 2.13 2.46
CA TRP A 43 8.03 1.40 2.62
C TRP A 43 9.14 1.95 1.71
N ALA A 44 8.85 2.18 0.42
CA ALA A 44 9.84 2.72 -0.51
C ALA A 44 10.30 4.12 -0.08
N ILE A 45 9.38 4.99 0.34
CA ILE A 45 9.70 6.31 0.89
C ILE A 45 10.57 6.21 2.14
N TYR A 46 10.22 5.33 3.08
CA TYR A 46 11.03 5.08 4.28
C TYR A 46 12.47 4.66 3.90
N GLN A 47 12.64 3.81 2.89
CA GLN A 47 13.95 3.36 2.44
C GLN A 47 14.77 4.47 1.76
N ILE A 48 14.13 5.39 1.03
CA ILE A 48 14.79 6.58 0.47
C ILE A 48 15.48 7.35 1.61
N PHE A 49 14.77 7.61 2.71
CA PHE A 49 15.32 8.38 3.82
C PHE A 49 16.30 7.58 4.69
N SER A 50 16.04 6.29 4.92
CA SER A 50 16.88 5.45 5.78
C SER A 50 18.21 5.06 5.13
N THR A 51 18.24 4.87 3.82
CA THR A 51 19.43 4.36 3.11
C THR A 51 20.08 5.41 2.19
N ARG A 52 19.34 6.48 1.84
CA ARG A 52 19.73 7.49 0.85
C ARG A 52 20.07 6.93 -0.54
N ARG A 53 19.58 5.72 -0.87
CA ARG A 53 19.79 5.11 -2.18
C ARG A 53 18.75 5.61 -3.18
N ALA A 54 19.24 6.18 -4.28
CA ALA A 54 18.38 6.67 -5.37
C ALA A 54 17.51 5.58 -6.02
N PHE A 55 17.90 4.31 -5.90
CA PHE A 55 17.13 3.18 -6.42
C PHE A 55 15.70 3.07 -5.86
N TYR A 56 15.45 3.55 -4.64
CA TYR A 56 14.10 3.51 -4.07
C TYR A 56 13.16 4.59 -4.64
N ILE A 57 13.70 5.61 -5.33
CA ILE A 57 12.91 6.67 -5.98
C ILE A 57 12.03 6.09 -7.11
N PRO A 58 12.56 5.38 -8.12
CA PRO A 58 11.73 4.79 -9.16
C PRO A 58 10.77 3.73 -8.61
N LEU A 59 11.14 3.01 -7.54
CA LEU A 59 10.24 2.08 -6.86
C LEU A 59 9.02 2.78 -6.24
N ALA A 60 9.23 3.89 -5.53
CA ALA A 60 8.15 4.69 -4.98
C ALA A 60 7.26 5.26 -6.10
N ALA A 61 7.86 5.76 -7.18
CA ALA A 61 7.13 6.29 -8.32
C ALA A 61 6.29 5.22 -9.05
N LEU A 62 6.84 4.02 -9.26
CA LEU A 62 6.12 2.90 -9.87
C LEU A 62 4.99 2.39 -8.97
N ALA A 63 5.21 2.32 -7.66
CA ALA A 63 4.17 1.92 -6.71
C ALA A 63 3.02 2.93 -6.70
N TYR A 64 3.34 4.23 -6.66
CA TYR A 64 2.35 5.30 -6.70
C TYR A 64 1.62 5.36 -8.04
N GLY A 65 2.34 5.20 -9.15
CA GLY A 65 1.75 5.11 -10.49
C GLY A 65 0.84 3.90 -10.63
N GLY A 66 1.24 2.74 -10.10
CA GLY A 66 0.40 1.54 -10.05
C GLY A 66 -0.89 1.77 -9.26
N MET A 67 -0.82 2.52 -8.16
CA MET A 67 -1.98 2.91 -7.38
C MET A 67 -2.95 3.77 -8.19
N ILE A 68 -2.45 4.78 -8.91
CA ILE A 68 -3.25 5.64 -9.80
C ILE A 68 -3.95 4.80 -10.87
N LEU A 69 -3.20 3.91 -11.53
CA LEU A 69 -3.71 3.08 -12.61
C LEU A 69 -4.73 2.05 -12.13
N THR A 70 -4.65 1.63 -10.87
CA THR A 70 -5.55 0.63 -10.29
C THR A 70 -6.81 1.28 -9.71
N HIS A 71 -6.67 2.35 -8.93
CA HIS A 71 -7.81 3.01 -8.30
C HIS A 71 -7.50 4.48 -7.96
N VAL A 72 -8.00 5.38 -8.80
CA VAL A 72 -7.77 6.82 -8.66
C VAL A 72 -8.33 7.38 -7.35
N GLN A 73 -9.50 6.92 -6.89
CA GLN A 73 -10.08 7.42 -5.63
C GLN A 73 -9.22 7.06 -4.41
N MET A 74 -8.60 5.88 -4.41
CA MET A 74 -7.67 5.48 -3.35
C MET A 74 -6.43 6.38 -3.37
N THR A 75 -5.96 6.76 -4.56
CA THR A 75 -4.81 7.67 -4.67
C THR A 75 -5.15 9.02 -4.05
N VAL A 76 -6.31 9.59 -4.40
CA VAL A 76 -6.79 10.86 -3.83
C VAL A 76 -6.97 10.79 -2.32
N LEU A 77 -7.41 9.65 -1.77
CA LEU A 77 -7.52 9.46 -0.33
C LEU A 77 -6.14 9.36 0.37
N PHE A 78 -5.16 8.77 -0.31
CA PHE A 78 -3.82 8.54 0.23
C PHE A 78 -2.93 9.78 0.15
N SER A 79 -3.08 10.59 -0.89
CA SER A 79 -2.38 11.87 -1.04
C SER A 79 -3.12 12.99 -0.29
N PRO A 80 -2.40 13.90 0.39
CA PRO A 80 -3.01 15.08 0.99
C PRO A 80 -3.59 16.07 -0.05
#